data_AF-A0A1I3QTK7-F1
#
_entry.id   AF-A0A1I3QTK7-F1
#
_cell.length_a   1.000
_cell.length_b   1.000
_cell.length_c   1.000
_cell.angle_alpha   90.00
_cell.angle_beta   90.00
_cell.angle_gamma   90.00
#
_symmetry.space_group_name_H-M   'P 1'
#
loop_
_entity.id
_entity.type
_entity.pdbx_description
1 polymer ?
#
loop_
_entity_poly.entity_id
_entity_poly.type
_entity_poly.pdbx_seq_one_letter_code
_entity_poly.pdbx_strand_id
1 'polypeptide(L)'
;MDELSPCKSIDYKSDRQEEGMGTKMAYSPLQHDADFENAHLFGCYVMVVTNEKMTGGGCIERFNEDRVVIGGKPFSRAGSSFIPMPPPQMDMSGL
;
A
#
# COMPACT_ATOMS: atom_id res chain seq x y z
N MET A 1 5.73 -26.60 3.95
CA MET A 1 5.82 -25.26 4.56
C MET A 1 6.32 -24.36 3.47
N ASP A 2 5.38 -23.78 2.73
CA ASP A 2 5.67 -22.98 1.55
C ASP A 2 6.27 -21.65 1.98
N GLU A 3 7.50 -21.42 1.55
CA GLU A 3 8.25 -20.20 1.70
C GLU A 3 7.44 -19.08 1.01
N LEU A 4 6.79 -18.23 1.81
CA LEU A 4 6.11 -17.03 1.32
C LEU A 4 7.16 -16.16 0.64
N SER A 5 7.26 -16.31 -0.68
CA SER A 5 8.16 -15.52 -1.50
C SER A 5 7.92 -14.04 -1.20
N PRO A 6 8.97 -13.25 -0.93
CA PRO A 6 8.81 -11.83 -0.69
C PRO A 6 8.09 -11.22 -1.88
N CYS A 7 7.01 -10.48 -1.61
CA CYS A 7 6.21 -9.80 -2.62
C CYS A 7 7.18 -9.06 -3.54
N LYS A 8 7.27 -9.50 -4.80
CA LYS A 8 8.16 -8.89 -5.80
C LYS A 8 7.75 -7.42 -5.90
N SER A 9 8.64 -6.53 -5.47
CA SER A 9 8.46 -5.09 -5.57
C SER A 9 8.11 -4.74 -7.01
N ILE A 10 6.86 -4.36 -7.24
CA ILE A 10 6.44 -3.74 -8.48
C ILE A 10 7.05 -2.33 -8.50
N ASP A 11 8.13 -2.17 -9.26
CA ASP A 11 8.72 -0.87 -9.55
C ASP A 11 7.73 -0.03 -10.38
N TYR A 12 6.90 0.77 -9.71
CA TYR A 12 6.14 1.83 -10.37
C TYR A 12 7.14 2.87 -10.86
N LYS A 13 7.41 2.90 -12.16
CA LYS A 13 8.27 3.92 -12.79
C LYS A 13 7.57 5.27 -12.69
N SER A 14 8.06 6.14 -11.80
CA SER A 14 7.64 7.53 -11.68
C SER A 14 8.63 8.43 -12.42
N ASP A 15 8.20 9.03 -13.53
CA ASP A 15 8.97 10.03 -14.28
C ASP A 15 8.98 11.39 -13.55
N ARG A 16 9.83 11.54 -12.52
CA ARG A 16 10.32 12.87 -12.09
C ARG A 16 11.52 12.77 -11.12
N GLN A 17 12.67 13.24 -11.60
CA GLN A 17 13.94 13.54 -10.91
C GLN A 17 13.73 14.74 -9.94
N GLU A 18 14.32 14.86 -8.74
CA GLU A 18 15.74 14.94 -8.39
C GLU A 18 16.06 14.62 -6.91
N GLU A 19 17.26 14.03 -6.74
CA GLU A 19 18.35 14.23 -5.76
C GLU A 19 18.09 14.13 -4.23
N GLY A 20 18.70 13.12 -3.58
CA GLY A 20 18.87 13.04 -2.12
C GLY A 20 19.00 11.61 -1.59
N MET A 21 20.19 11.26 -1.10
CA MET A 21 20.61 9.92 -0.66
C MET A 21 19.74 9.37 0.50
N GLY A 22 18.91 8.39 0.16
CA GLY A 22 17.94 7.71 1.01
C GLY A 22 16.81 7.27 0.10
N THR A 23 16.54 5.97 -0.03
CA THR A 23 15.58 5.42 -0.99
C THR A 23 14.17 5.99 -0.76
N LYS A 24 13.90 7.17 -1.32
CA LYS A 24 12.57 7.75 -1.43
C LYS A 24 11.83 6.94 -2.47
N MET A 25 11.29 5.80 -2.03
CA MET A 25 10.31 5.07 -2.82
C MET A 25 9.11 6.01 -2.97
N ALA A 26 9.06 6.70 -4.11
CA ALA A 26 8.00 7.60 -4.46
C ALA A 26 6.76 6.78 -4.79
N TYR A 27 6.05 6.35 -3.74
CA TYR A 27 4.79 5.65 -3.90
C TYR A 27 3.72 6.66 -4.26
N SER A 28 3.21 6.54 -5.49
CA SER A 28 1.99 7.26 -5.88
C SER A 28 0.81 6.62 -5.16
N PRO A 29 -0.10 7.41 -4.58
CA PRO A 29 -1.29 6.85 -3.95
C PRO A 29 -2.14 6.12 -4.98
N LEU A 30 -2.80 5.03 -4.56
CA LEU A 30 -3.77 4.31 -5.38
C LEU A 30 -4.98 5.22 -5.60
N GLN A 31 -5.35 5.46 -6.85
CA GLN A 31 -6.45 6.34 -7.21
C GLN A 31 -7.47 5.64 -8.10
N HIS A 32 -6.99 4.87 -9.07
CA HIS A 32 -7.81 4.21 -10.07
C HIS A 32 -8.06 2.76 -9.73
N ASP A 33 -9.15 2.20 -10.26
CA ASP A 33 -9.53 0.81 -10.01
C ASP A 33 -8.43 -0.18 -10.40
N ALA A 34 -7.71 0.09 -11.49
CA ALA A 34 -6.56 -0.71 -11.90
C ALA A 34 -5.43 -0.72 -10.85
N ASP A 35 -5.22 0.38 -10.12
CA ASP A 35 -4.22 0.43 -9.06
C ASP A 35 -4.63 -0.46 -7.88
N PHE A 36 -5.92 -0.40 -7.50
CA PHE A 36 -6.46 -1.24 -6.42
C PHE A 36 -6.50 -2.72 -6.79
N GLU A 37 -6.84 -3.05 -8.04
CA GLU A 37 -6.84 -4.41 -8.55
C GLU A 37 -5.42 -4.99 -8.58
N ASN A 38 -4.45 -4.23 -9.08
CA ASN A 38 -3.05 -4.63 -9.04
C ASN A 38 -2.59 -4.86 -7.59
N ALA A 39 -2.84 -3.90 -6.69
CA ALA A 39 -2.44 -4.02 -5.30
C ALA A 39 -3.10 -5.20 -4.58
N HIS A 40 -4.37 -5.51 -4.91
CA HIS A 40 -5.06 -6.70 -4.40
C HIS A 40 -4.42 -8.00 -4.92
N LEU A 41 -4.19 -8.11 -6.23
CA LEU A 41 -3.63 -9.30 -6.88
C LEU A 41 -2.18 -9.58 -6.46
N PHE A 42 -1.38 -8.53 -6.23
CA PHE A 42 0.02 -8.65 -5.81
C PHE A 42 0.21 -8.69 -4.29
N GLY A 43 -0.87 -8.68 -3.52
CA GLY A 43 -0.80 -8.70 -2.05
C GLY A 43 -0.03 -7.51 -1.47
N CYS A 44 -0.08 -6.36 -2.15
CA CYS A 44 0.65 -5.18 -1.70
C CYS A 44 0.08 -4.67 -0.38
N TYR A 45 0.97 -4.37 0.55
CA TYR A 45 0.59 -3.68 1.78
C TYR A 45 0.31 -2.21 1.47
N VAL A 46 -0.83 -1.73 1.92
CA VAL A 46 -1.33 -0.38 1.69
C VAL A 46 -1.56 0.29 3.04
N MET A 47 -1.03 1.49 3.21
CA MET A 47 -1.35 2.37 4.34
C MET A 47 -2.48 3.32 3.98
N VAL A 48 -3.34 3.57 4.95
CA VAL A 48 -4.49 4.46 4.81
C VAL A 48 -4.25 5.74 5.60
N VAL A 49 -4.22 6.86 4.89
CA VAL A 49 -4.08 8.20 5.46
C VAL A 49 -5.40 8.94 5.34
N THR A 50 -5.94 9.42 6.46
CA THR A 50 -7.17 10.23 6.52
C THR A 50 -6.87 11.47 7.35
N ASN A 51 -7.24 12.66 6.87
CA ASN A 51 -6.94 13.94 7.54
C ASN A 51 -5.44 14.04 7.94
N GLU A 52 -4.55 13.72 6.99
CA GLU A 52 -3.08 13.76 7.18
C GLU A 52 -2.53 12.83 8.27
N LYS A 53 -3.35 11.89 8.79
CA LYS A 53 -2.94 10.92 9.82
C LYS A 53 -3.07 9.50 9.32
N MET A 54 -2.13 8.63 9.71
CA MET A 54 -2.25 7.19 9.50
C MET A 54 -3.43 6.67 10.33
N THR A 55 -4.41 6.08 9.65
CA THR A 55 -5.66 5.57 10.26
C THR A 55 -5.81 4.06 10.10
N GLY A 56 -5.00 3.44 9.24
CA GLY A 56 -4.97 2.00 9.07
C GLY A 56 -3.89 1.55 8.10
N GLY A 57 -3.83 0.25 7.88
CA GLY A 57 -3.01 -0.37 6.85
C GLY A 57 -3.22 -1.88 6.80
N GLY A 58 -2.85 -2.48 5.67
CA GLY A 58 -3.03 -3.90 5.41
C GLY A 58 -3.10 -4.20 3.92
N CYS A 59 -3.41 -5.45 3.59
CA CYS A 59 -3.72 -5.83 2.22
C CYS A 59 -5.15 -5.40 1.87
N ILE A 60 -5.36 -5.04 0.60
CA ILE A 60 -6.71 -4.82 0.06
C ILE A 60 -7.42 -6.16 -0.02
N GLU A 61 -8.66 -6.22 0.47
CA GLU A 61 -9.51 -7.41 0.37
C GLU A 61 -10.58 -7.28 -0.73
N ARG A 62 -11.11 -6.07 -0.90
CA ARG A 62 -12.09 -5.70 -1.95
C ARG A 62 -12.19 -4.19 -2.06
N PHE A 63 -12.63 -3.71 -3.22
CA PHE A 63 -12.89 -2.28 -3.45
C PHE A 63 -14.09 -2.09 -4.36
N ASN A 64 -14.66 -0.89 -4.33
CA ASN A 64 -15.66 -0.40 -5.28
C ASN A 64 -15.45 1.11 -5.50
N GLU A 65 -16.38 1.75 -6.19
CA GLU A 65 -16.32 3.18 -6.55
C GLU A 65 -16.16 4.10 -5.32
N ASP A 66 -16.76 3.74 -4.18
CA ASP A 66 -16.79 4.60 -3.00
C ASP A 66 -15.79 4.20 -1.91
N ARG A 67 -15.45 2.91 -1.81
CA ARG A 67 -14.79 2.33 -0.64
C ARG A 67 -13.75 1.27 -0.99
N VAL A 68 -12.75 1.17 -0.12
CA VAL A 68 -11.72 0.13 -0.12
C VAL A 68 -11.75 -0.57 1.23
N VAL A 69 -11.77 -1.90 1.24
CA VAL A 69 -11.69 -2.70 2.46
C VAL A 69 -10.26 -3.19 2.66
N ILE A 70 -9.65 -2.78 3.76
CA ILE A 70 -8.26 -3.09 4.11
C ILE A 70 -8.25 -3.64 5.54
N GLY A 71 -7.75 -4.87 5.71
CA GLY A 71 -7.71 -5.55 7.02
C GLY A 71 -9.08 -5.59 7.71
N GLY A 72 -10.12 -5.96 6.96
CA GLY A 72 -11.51 -6.02 7.41
C GLY A 72 -12.19 -4.67 7.66
N LYS A 73 -11.52 -3.53 7.48
CA LYS A 73 -12.07 -2.19 7.73
C LYS A 73 -12.37 -1.45 6.41
N PRO A 74 -13.58 -0.88 6.24
CA PRO A 74 -13.90 -0.07 5.08
C PRO A 74 -13.40 1.37 5.22
N PHE A 75 -12.75 1.89 4.18
CA PHE A 75 -12.26 3.26 4.09
C PHE A 75 -12.85 3.97 2.87
N SER A 76 -13.11 5.28 2.98
CA SER A 76 -13.68 6.09 1.90
C SER A 76 -12.61 6.45 0.88
N ARG A 77 -12.91 6.32 -0.42
CA ARG A 77 -12.01 6.75 -1.51
C ARG A 77 -11.90 8.26 -1.63
N ALA A 78 -12.97 8.98 -1.32
CA ALA A 78 -12.98 10.45 -1.37
C ALA A 78 -12.29 11.11 -0.16
N GLY A 79 -12.23 10.40 0.97
CA GLY A 79 -11.73 10.94 2.24
C GLY A 79 -10.35 10.43 2.67
N SER A 80 -9.80 9.44 1.97
CA SER A 80 -8.57 8.76 2.35
C SER A 80 -7.62 8.63 1.17
N SER A 81 -6.32 8.70 1.47
CA SER A 81 -5.25 8.36 0.55
C SER A 81 -4.71 6.96 0.86
N PHE A 82 -4.50 6.16 -0.17
CA PHE A 82 -4.03 4.78 -0.07
C PHE A 82 -2.61 4.71 -0.61
N ILE A 83 -1.62 4.49 0.25
CA ILE A 83 -0.21 4.58 -0.12
C ILE A 83 0.39 3.17 -0.07
N PRO A 84 0.84 2.61 -1.21
CA PRO A 84 1.62 1.38 -1.21
C PRO A 84 2.86 1.54 -0.36
N MET A 85 3.18 0.56 0.45
CA MET A 85 4.42 0.58 1.23
C MET A 85 4.85 -0.85 1.56
N PRO A 86 6.14 -1.06 1.93
CA PRO A 86 6.56 -2.35 2.43
C PRO A 86 5.72 -2.72 3.67
N PRO A 87 5.39 -4.01 3.86
CA PRO A 87 4.78 -4.45 5.10
C PRO A 87 5.67 -4.06 6.28
N PRO A 88 5.09 -3.72 7.44
CA PRO A 88 5.88 -3.42 8.62
C PRO A 88 6.82 -4.59 8.90
N GLN A 89 8.13 -4.29 8.98
CA GLN A 89 9.12 -5.30 9.32
C GLN A 89 8.76 -5.84 10.71
N MET A 90 8.36 -7.11 10.78
CA MET A 90 8.29 -7.81 12.06
C MET A 90 9.72 -7.99 12.53
N ASP A 91 10.10 -7.19 13.52
CA ASP A 91 11.37 -7.39 14.19
C ASP A 91 11.27 -8.69 14.99
N MET A 92 12.00 -9.72 14.55
CA MET A 92 12.07 -11.03 15.22
C MET A 92 12.97 -10.99 16.47
N SER A 93 13.31 -9.81 16.97
CA SER A 93 14.27 -9.59 18.07
C SER A 93 13.74 -9.92 19.47
N GLY A 94 12.58 -10.59 19.59
CA GLY A 94 11.91 -10.87 20.86
C GLY A 94 11.53 -12.32 21.12
N LEU A 95 12.10 -13.30 20.40
CA LEU A 95 11.89 -14.73 20.67
C LEU A 95 13.05 -15.37 21.42
#